data_AF-A0A4R9GCA8-F1
#
_entry.id   AF-A0A4R9GCA8-F1
#
_cell.length_a   1.000
_cell.length_b   1.000
_cell.length_c   1.000
_cell.angle_alpha   90.00
_cell.angle_beta   90.00
_cell.angle_gamma   90.00
#
_symmetry.space_group_name_H-M   'P 1'
#
loop_
_entity.id
_entity.type
_entity.pdbx_description
1 polymer ?
#
loop_
_entity_poly.entity_id
_entity_poly.type
_entity_poly.pdbx_seq_one_letter_code
_entity_poly.pdbx_strand_id
1 'polypeptide(L)'
;MKVFLNVSFLLLVGGVAYLAFLLKQSANLQDTVEFSKPGDHTMPGTEITYLILKRPKSILGGNRYYFAGKRLNDEIPFVQKYSPILDSEKDKFDKINDLSGCGNDTYIITLKIGETLSYKKFNIFDTSPQQTDEKGLQVCRRGKG
;
A
#
# COMPACT_ATOMS: atom_id res chain seq x y z
N MET A 1 -22.06 -19.73 -44.86
CA MET A 1 -20.70 -19.12 -44.86
C MET A 1 -20.70 -17.63 -44.50
N LYS A 2 -21.47 -16.77 -45.18
CA LYS A 2 -21.52 -15.31 -44.88
C LYS A 2 -21.94 -14.95 -43.44
N VAL A 3 -22.92 -15.64 -42.87
CA VAL A 3 -23.38 -15.39 -41.49
C VAL A 3 -22.29 -15.73 -40.47
N PHE A 4 -21.60 -16.85 -40.62
CA PHE A 4 -20.47 -17.23 -39.78
C PHE A 4 -19.33 -16.22 -39.85
N LEU A 5 -19.01 -15.72 -41.05
CA LEU A 5 -17.99 -14.70 -41.24
C LEU A 5 -18.34 -13.39 -40.51
N ASN A 6 -19.60 -12.95 -40.59
CA ASN A 6 -20.08 -11.74 -39.92
C ASN A 6 -20.10 -11.89 -38.39
N VAL A 7 -20.49 -13.05 -37.87
CA VAL A 7 -20.46 -13.33 -36.43
C VAL A 7 -19.02 -13.36 -35.90
N SER A 8 -18.10 -14.01 -36.61
CA SER A 8 -16.67 -13.97 -36.26
C SER A 8 -16.10 -12.56 -36.30
N PHE A 9 -16.48 -11.74 -37.29
CA PHE A 9 -16.05 -10.35 -37.38
C PHE A 9 -16.57 -9.51 -36.21
N LEU A 10 -17.85 -9.66 -35.83
CA LEU A 10 -18.43 -8.98 -34.67
C LEU A 10 -17.74 -9.37 -33.35
N LEU A 11 -17.45 -10.66 -33.17
CA LEU A 11 -16.71 -11.14 -31.99
C LEU A 11 -15.28 -10.58 -31.94
N LEU A 12 -14.60 -10.50 -33.09
CA LEU A 12 -13.26 -9.93 -33.18
C LEU A 12 -13.27 -8.43 -32.82
N VAL A 13 -14.19 -7.66 -33.40
CA VAL A 13 -14.33 -6.22 -33.11
C VAL A 13 -14.69 -6.00 -31.64
N GLY A 14 -15.61 -6.79 -31.08
CA GLY A 14 -15.95 -6.74 -29.66
C GLY A 14 -14.76 -7.05 -28.76
N GLY A 15 -13.97 -8.08 -29.09
CA GLY A 15 -12.75 -8.45 -28.35
C GLY A 15 -11.69 -7.34 -28.38
N VAL A 16 -11.46 -6.73 -29.54
CA VAL A 16 -10.51 -5.61 -29.69
C VAL A 16 -10.97 -4.39 -28.90
N ALA A 17 -12.26 -4.04 -28.97
CA ALA A 17 -12.82 -2.92 -28.21
C ALA A 17 -12.71 -3.14 -26.69
N TYR A 18 -12.97 -4.37 -26.23
CA TYR A 18 -12.81 -4.73 -24.83
C TYR A 18 -11.35 -4.65 -24.38
N LEU A 19 -10.40 -5.16 -25.16
CA LEU A 19 -8.97 -5.03 -24.88
C LEU A 19 -8.52 -3.56 -24.82
N ALA A 20 -8.99 -2.72 -25.76
CA ALA A 20 -8.70 -1.29 -25.74
C ALA A 20 -9.27 -0.60 -24.49
N PHE A 21 -10.46 -0.99 -24.03
CA PHE A 21 -11.05 -0.53 -22.79
C PHE A 21 -10.19 -0.91 -21.57
N LEU A 22 -9.77 -2.17 -21.47
CA LEU A 22 -8.92 -2.64 -20.37
C LEU A 22 -7.54 -1.93 -20.37
N LEU A 23 -6.94 -1.71 -21.54
CA LEU A 23 -5.70 -0.95 -21.66
C LEU A 23 -5.88 0.49 -21.17
N LYS A 24 -6.95 1.18 -21.61
CA LYS A 24 -7.28 2.53 -21.14
C LYS A 24 -7.48 2.57 -19.61
N GLN A 25 -8.13 1.56 -19.04
CA GLN A 25 -8.37 1.49 -17.61
C GLN A 25 -7.06 1.23 -16.84
N SER A 26 -6.16 0.40 -17.37
CA SER A 26 -4.85 0.13 -16.77
C SER A 26 -3.96 1.38 -16.72
N ALA A 27 -4.06 2.27 -17.71
CA ALA A 27 -3.35 3.55 -17.74
C ALA A 27 -3.81 4.53 -16.64
N ASN A 28 -4.96 4.30 -16.02
CA ASN A 28 -5.48 5.13 -14.92
C ASN A 28 -5.14 4.56 -13.53
N LEU A 29 -4.37 3.46 -13.44
CA LEU A 29 -3.92 2.94 -12.14
C LEU A 29 -2.86 3.88 -11.58
N GLN A 30 -3.26 4.71 -10.62
CA GLN A 30 -2.39 5.65 -9.93
C GLN A 30 -2.20 5.25 -8.47
N ASP A 31 -1.03 5.57 -7.93
CA ASP A 31 -0.76 5.44 -6.51
C ASP A 31 -1.57 6.48 -5.74
N THR A 32 -2.16 6.07 -4.62
CA THR A 32 -2.94 6.95 -3.73
C THR A 32 -2.39 6.89 -2.32
N VAL A 33 -2.59 7.94 -1.53
CA VAL A 33 -2.22 7.93 -0.11
C VAL A 33 -3.38 7.34 0.70
N GLU A 34 -3.18 6.17 1.31
CA GLU A 34 -4.19 5.51 2.15
C GLU A 34 -4.10 5.98 3.60
N PHE A 35 -2.89 6.26 4.08
CA PHE A 35 -2.66 6.70 5.46
C PHE A 35 -1.51 7.71 5.51
N SER A 36 -1.61 8.68 6.41
CA SER A 36 -0.59 9.70 6.64
C SER A 36 -0.50 10.01 8.12
N LYS A 37 0.72 10.06 8.66
CA LYS A 37 0.98 10.43 10.05
C LYS A 37 2.30 11.21 10.17
N PRO A 38 2.34 12.31 10.93
CA PRO A 38 3.60 12.96 11.30
C PRO A 38 4.53 11.98 12.03
N GLY A 39 5.84 12.06 11.78
CA GLY A 39 6.82 11.20 12.45
C GLY A 39 7.00 11.54 13.92
N ASP A 40 7.13 10.50 14.76
CA ASP A 40 7.21 10.61 16.23
C ASP A 40 8.48 11.32 16.75
N HIS A 41 9.52 11.47 15.91
CA HIS A 41 10.79 12.11 16.26
C HIS A 41 11.16 13.16 15.21
N THR A 42 10.49 14.29 15.25
CA THR A 42 10.77 15.41 14.34
C THR A 42 11.50 16.51 15.12
N MET A 43 12.77 16.75 14.77
CA MET A 43 13.46 17.97 15.16
C MET A 43 12.75 19.17 14.51
N PRO A 44 12.63 20.32 15.19
CA PRO A 44 12.03 21.51 14.60
C PRO A 44 12.79 21.91 13.33
N GLY A 45 12.10 21.91 12.18
CA GLY A 45 12.66 22.20 10.85
C GLY A 45 12.84 21.00 9.90
N THR A 46 12.71 19.76 10.39
CA THR A 46 12.76 18.53 9.57
C THR A 46 11.57 17.63 9.87
N GLU A 47 10.37 18.17 9.73
CA GLU A 47 9.13 17.40 9.94
C GLU A 47 8.96 16.37 8.81
N ILE A 48 9.16 15.10 9.15
CA ILE A 48 8.93 13.96 8.26
C ILE A 48 7.50 13.49 8.46
N THR A 49 6.76 13.35 7.37
CA THR A 49 5.45 12.69 7.34
C THR A 49 5.61 11.29 6.78
N TYR A 50 5.19 10.29 7.54
CA TYR A 50 5.09 8.92 7.08
C TYR A 50 3.77 8.70 6.34
N LEU A 51 3.87 8.04 5.19
CA LEU A 51 2.78 7.75 4.29
C LEU A 51 2.70 6.25 4.06
N ILE A 52 1.48 5.74 3.95
CA ILE A 52 1.22 4.44 3.35
C ILE A 52 0.57 4.68 1.99
N LEU A 53 1.33 4.38 0.94
CA LEU A 53 0.88 4.47 -0.43
C LEU A 53 0.18 3.19 -0.83
N LYS A 54 -1.01 3.31 -1.40
CA LYS A 54 -1.79 2.23 -1.98
C LYS A 54 -1.60 2.24 -3.49
N ARG A 55 -1.07 1.12 -3.97
CA ARG A 55 -0.85 0.84 -5.39
C ARG A 55 -1.81 -0.26 -5.84
N PRO A 56 -2.68 0.01 -6.83
CA PRO A 56 -3.48 -1.03 -7.46
C PRO A 56 -2.59 -2.10 -8.10
N LYS A 57 -2.94 -3.38 -7.93
CA LYS A 57 -2.25 -4.49 -8.61
C LYS A 57 -2.67 -4.61 -10.07
N SER A 58 -3.96 -4.42 -10.32
CA SER A 58 -4.58 -4.60 -11.63
C SER A 58 -5.96 -3.94 -11.68
N ILE A 59 -6.51 -3.85 -12.90
CA ILE A 59 -7.90 -3.46 -13.14
C ILE A 59 -8.92 -4.44 -12.57
N LEU A 60 -8.52 -5.70 -12.32
CA LEU A 60 -9.38 -6.73 -11.73
C LEU A 60 -9.48 -6.59 -10.20
N GLY A 61 -8.76 -5.62 -9.63
CA GLY A 61 -8.72 -5.35 -8.20
C GLY A 61 -7.40 -5.77 -7.55
N GLY A 62 -7.44 -5.73 -6.21
CA GLY A 62 -6.28 -5.98 -5.36
C GLY A 62 -5.37 -4.75 -5.24
N ASN A 63 -4.80 -4.57 -4.05
CA ASN A 63 -3.90 -3.46 -3.73
C ASN A 63 -2.68 -3.96 -2.97
N ARG A 64 -1.55 -3.33 -3.24
CA ARG A 64 -0.33 -3.43 -2.43
C ARG A 64 -0.12 -2.10 -1.72
N TYR A 65 0.36 -2.16 -0.50
CA TYR A 65 0.61 -0.98 0.32
C TYR A 65 2.09 -0.84 0.59
N TYR A 66 2.62 0.37 0.46
CA TYR A 66 4.04 0.67 0.55
C TYR A 66 4.27 1.78 1.56
N PHE A 67 5.32 1.64 2.36
CA PHE A 67 5.76 2.69 3.25
C PHE A 67 6.54 3.76 2.47
N ALA A 68 6.28 5.02 2.78
CA ALA A 68 7.05 6.14 2.28
C ALA A 68 7.22 7.23 3.36
N GLY A 69 8.28 8.00 3.27
CA GLY A 69 8.53 9.20 4.07
C GLY A 69 8.70 10.41 3.15
N LYS A 70 7.98 11.49 3.45
CA LYS A 70 8.17 12.79 2.79
C LYS A 70 8.50 13.86 3.80
N ARG A 71 9.23 14.90 3.40
CA ARG A 71 9.36 16.11 4.23
C ARG A 71 8.08 16.94 4.09
N LEU A 72 7.74 17.72 5.11
CA LEU A 72 6.50 18.51 5.15
C LEU A 72 6.30 19.39 3.90
N ASN A 73 7.39 19.96 3.37
CA ASN A 73 7.38 20.89 2.24
C ASN A 73 7.64 20.22 0.87
N ASP A 74 7.91 18.91 0.85
CA ASP A 74 8.22 18.20 -0.39
C ASP A 74 6.97 17.49 -0.90
N GLU A 75 6.69 17.63 -2.21
CA GLU A 75 5.63 16.87 -2.87
C GLU A 75 6.00 15.40 -3.07
N ILE A 76 7.31 15.12 -3.20
CA ILE A 76 7.85 13.79 -3.53
C ILE A 76 8.40 13.13 -2.26
N PRO A 77 8.06 11.86 -1.99
CA PRO A 77 8.70 11.10 -0.91
C PRO A 77 10.21 10.98 -1.10
N PHE A 78 10.99 11.33 -0.07
CA PHE A 78 12.45 11.19 -0.11
C PHE A 78 12.90 9.74 0.19
N VAL A 79 12.04 8.94 0.84
CA VAL A 79 12.22 7.50 1.04
C VAL A 79 10.93 6.80 0.66
N GLN A 80 11.02 5.75 -0.15
CA GLN A 80 9.93 4.83 -0.43
C GLN A 80 10.45 3.41 -0.38
N LYS A 81 9.80 2.59 0.45
CA LYS A 81 10.10 1.17 0.51
C LYS A 81 9.68 0.50 -0.79
N TYR A 82 10.59 -0.26 -1.41
CA TYR A 82 10.30 -0.97 -2.66
C TYR A 82 9.43 -2.22 -2.48
N SER A 83 9.53 -2.89 -1.33
CA SER A 83 8.70 -4.06 -1.01
C SER A 83 7.40 -3.66 -0.31
N PRO A 84 6.28 -4.30 -0.65
CA PRO A 84 5.00 -3.99 -0.03
C PRO A 84 5.00 -4.38 1.46
N ILE A 85 4.42 -3.51 2.28
CA ILE A 85 4.20 -3.76 3.70
C ILE A 85 2.83 -4.41 3.98
N LEU A 86 1.89 -4.32 3.05
CA LEU A 86 0.62 -5.04 3.11
C LEU A 86 0.16 -5.44 1.71
N ASP A 87 -0.68 -6.46 1.67
CA ASP A 87 -1.35 -6.95 0.47
C ASP A 87 -2.83 -7.20 0.78
N SER A 88 -3.74 -6.53 0.09
CA SER A 88 -5.18 -6.59 0.39
C SER A 88 -5.77 -8.00 0.30
N GLU A 89 -5.20 -8.87 -0.54
CA GLU A 89 -5.69 -10.25 -0.72
C GLU A 89 -5.21 -11.17 0.40
N LYS A 90 -4.02 -10.88 0.95
CA LYS A 90 -3.40 -11.69 2.01
C LYS A 90 -3.83 -11.23 3.41
N ASP A 91 -3.88 -9.92 3.62
CA ASP A 91 -3.96 -9.32 4.96
C ASP A 91 -5.38 -8.99 5.40
N LYS A 92 -6.31 -8.83 4.44
CA LYS A 92 -7.77 -8.70 4.67
C LYS A 92 -8.13 -7.79 5.86
N PHE A 93 -7.65 -6.56 5.84
CA PHE A 93 -7.93 -5.55 6.86
C PHE A 93 -8.96 -4.52 6.38
N ASP A 94 -9.67 -3.89 7.32
CA ASP A 94 -10.69 -2.89 7.00
C ASP A 94 -10.06 -1.51 6.83
N LYS A 95 -9.15 -1.13 7.73
CA LYS A 95 -8.41 0.14 7.67
C LYS A 95 -7.07 0.06 8.39
N ILE A 96 -6.16 0.95 7.99
CA ILE A 96 -4.94 1.24 8.74
C ILE A 96 -5.31 2.17 9.89
N ASN A 97 -5.02 1.74 11.13
CA ASN A 97 -5.42 2.48 12.33
C ASN A 97 -4.28 3.35 12.88
N ASP A 98 -3.05 2.86 12.86
CA ASP A 98 -1.87 3.60 13.34
C ASP A 98 -0.58 3.09 12.69
N LEU A 99 0.47 3.90 12.75
CA LEU A 99 1.84 3.56 12.39
C LEU A 99 2.76 4.09 13.49
N SER A 100 3.48 3.20 14.17
CA SER A 100 4.39 3.55 15.27
C SER A 100 5.85 3.30 14.86
N GLY A 101 6.73 4.27 15.11
CA GLY A 101 8.18 4.09 14.93
C GLY A 101 8.82 3.38 16.12
N CYS A 102 9.74 2.44 15.86
CA CYS A 102 10.45 1.67 16.89
C CYS A 102 11.93 2.06 17.03
N GLY A 103 12.42 2.98 16.19
CA GLY A 103 13.86 3.22 15.99
C GLY A 103 14.46 2.30 14.93
N ASN A 104 15.71 2.55 14.54
CA ASN A 104 16.46 1.76 13.55
C ASN A 104 15.68 1.49 12.26
N ASP A 105 14.99 2.51 11.73
CA ASP A 105 14.13 2.42 10.53
C ASP A 105 13.09 1.28 10.57
N THR A 106 12.66 0.93 11.77
CA THR A 106 11.70 -0.13 12.04
C THR A 106 10.38 0.47 12.50
N TYR A 107 9.29 -0.09 12.00
CA TYR A 107 7.95 0.41 12.20
C TYR A 107 6.98 -0.73 12.51
N ILE A 108 5.93 -0.43 13.27
CA ILE A 108 4.78 -1.31 13.46
C ILE A 108 3.54 -0.62 12.91
N ILE A 109 2.90 -1.27 11.94
CA ILE A 109 1.59 -0.88 11.44
C ILE A 109 0.49 -1.59 12.23
N THR A 110 -0.52 -0.84 12.65
CA THR A 110 -1.70 -1.34 13.34
C THR A 110 -2.87 -1.33 12.37
N LEU A 111 -3.50 -2.48 12.19
CA LEU A 111 -4.61 -2.72 11.27
C LEU A 111 -5.86 -3.01 12.09
N LYS A 112 -7.01 -2.49 11.65
CA LYS A 112 -8.31 -2.87 12.19
C LYS A 112 -8.93 -3.97 11.34
N ILE A 113 -9.39 -5.05 11.98
CA ILE A 113 -10.10 -6.18 11.36
C ILE A 113 -11.33 -6.48 12.21
N GLY A 114 -12.51 -6.05 11.75
CA GLY A 114 -13.75 -6.04 12.53
C GLY A 114 -13.57 -5.26 13.82
N GLU A 115 -13.72 -5.95 14.96
CA GLU A 115 -13.53 -5.38 16.30
C GLU A 115 -12.11 -5.61 16.86
N THR A 116 -11.25 -6.30 16.12
CA THR A 116 -9.90 -6.67 16.56
C THR A 116 -8.81 -5.79 15.93
N LEU A 117 -7.66 -5.74 16.58
CA LEU A 117 -6.44 -5.12 16.07
C LEU A 117 -5.42 -6.19 15.69
N SER A 118 -4.75 -5.98 14.56
CA SER A 118 -3.64 -6.81 14.07
C SER A 118 -2.41 -5.93 13.87
N TYR A 119 -1.23 -6.46 14.19
CA TYR A 119 0.01 -5.70 14.17
C TYR A 119 1.03 -6.37 13.26
N LYS A 120 1.69 -5.56 12.43
CA LYS A 120 2.81 -6.02 11.61
C LYS A 120 4.03 -5.13 11.80
N LYS A 121 5.16 -5.75 12.12
CA LYS A 121 6.48 -5.12 12.21
C LYS A 121 7.18 -5.21 10.86
N PHE A 122 7.84 -4.14 10.44
CA PHE A 122 8.70 -4.15 9.26
C PHE A 122 9.86 -3.17 9.43
N ASN A 123 11.01 -3.50 8.86
CA ASN A 123 12.07 -2.54 8.60
C ASN A 123 11.99 -2.03 7.15
N ILE A 124 12.45 -0.80 6.88
CA ILE A 124 12.50 -0.27 5.51
C ILE A 124 13.35 -1.13 4.56
N PHE A 125 14.32 -1.90 5.08
CA PHE A 125 15.19 -2.76 4.31
C PHE A 125 14.69 -4.21 4.17
N ASP A 126 13.73 -4.66 4.99
CA ASP A 126 13.26 -6.05 4.99
C ASP A 126 12.47 -6.42 3.73
N THR A 127 12.59 -7.64 3.22
CA THR A 127 11.79 -8.05 2.05
C THR A 127 10.31 -8.26 2.38
N SER A 128 9.99 -8.62 3.63
CA SER A 128 8.63 -8.90 4.07
C SER A 128 8.38 -8.48 5.52
N PRO A 129 7.21 -7.91 5.84
CA PRO A 129 6.78 -7.66 7.21
C PRO A 129 6.57 -8.96 8.00
N GLN A 130 6.75 -8.86 9.32
CA GLN A 130 6.51 -9.93 10.27
C GLN A 130 5.29 -9.63 11.14
N GLN A 131 4.51 -10.65 11.49
CA GLN A 131 3.41 -10.50 12.44
C GLN A 131 3.98 -10.22 13.84
N THR A 132 3.33 -9.33 14.58
CA THR A 132 3.69 -9.05 15.99
C THR A 132 2.42 -8.94 16.83
N ASP A 133 2.58 -8.92 18.15
CA ASP A 133 1.50 -8.78 19.11
C ASP A 133 1.51 -7.37 19.74
N GLU A 134 0.52 -7.11 20.59
CA GLU A 134 0.43 -5.84 21.31
C GLU A 134 1.65 -5.60 22.22
N LYS A 135 2.24 -6.67 22.78
CA LYS A 135 3.48 -6.56 23.57
C LYS A 135 4.63 -6.04 22.70
N GLY A 136 4.77 -6.53 21.48
CA GLY A 136 5.72 -6.03 20.49
C GLY A 136 5.54 -4.54 20.20
N LEU A 137 4.30 -4.07 20.07
CA LEU A 137 3.98 -2.64 19.93
C LEU A 137 4.42 -1.84 21.16
N GLN A 138 4.15 -2.34 22.37
CA GLN A 138 4.54 -1.67 23.61
C GLN A 138 6.07 -1.59 23.77
N VAL A 139 6.80 -2.63 23.38
CA VAL A 139 8.28 -2.63 23.38
C VAL A 139 8.82 -1.63 22.36
N CYS A 140 8.24 -1.61 21.16
CA CYS A 140 8.57 -0.66 20.09
C CYS A 140 8.42 0.79 20.56
N ARG A 141 7.28 1.15 21.15
CA ARG A 141 7.01 2.51 21.65
C ARG A 141 7.95 2.95 22.78
N ARG A 142 8.56 1.99 23.49
CA ARG A 142 9.54 2.25 24.55
C ARG A 142 10.99 2.40 24.03
N GLY A 143 11.21 2.31 22.72
CA GLY A 143 12.53 2.48 22.10
C GLY A 143 13.53 1.35 22.38
N LYS A 144 13.05 0.15 22.74
CA LYS A 144 13.88 -1.04 23.05
C LYS A 144 13.74 -2.17 22.02
N GLY A 145 13.25 -1.87 20.82
CA GLY A 145 12.78 -2.84 19.83
C GLY A 145 13.71 -3.09 18.66
#